data_AF-X1UC92-F1
#
_entry.id   AF-X1UC92-F1
#
_cell.length_a   1.000
_cell.length_b   1.000
_cell.length_c   1.000
_cell.angle_alpha   90.00
_cell.angle_beta   90.00
_cell.angle_gamma   90.00
#
_symmetry.space_group_name_H-M   'P 1'
#
loop_
_entity.id
_entity.type
_entity.pdbx_description
1 polymer ?
#
loop_
_entity_poly.entity_id
_entity_poly.type
_entity_poly.pdbx_seq_one_letter_code
_entity_poly.pdbx_strand_id
1 'polypeptide(L)'
;VDEGRKEILSKELVPSPGHQPGLLPQWLAEQGVSVVIAGGMGSRAQDIFQQNHIKVIIGVLESDPMKAVQNYLNGILATGDNICDH
;
A
#
# COMPACT_ATOMS: atom_id res chain seq x y z
N VAL A 1 -10.99 -5.45 -3.42
CA VAL A 1 -11.22 -4.97 -4.81
C VAL A 1 -11.46 -6.17 -5.70
N ASP A 2 -12.11 -6.00 -6.84
CA ASP A 2 -12.15 -6.99 -7.92
C ASP A 2 -11.20 -6.53 -9.03
N GLU A 3 -10.06 -7.20 -9.18
CA GLU A 3 -9.05 -6.81 -10.16
C GLU A 3 -9.47 -7.14 -11.60
N GLY A 4 -10.30 -8.16 -11.81
CA GLY A 4 -10.79 -8.54 -13.14
C GLY A 4 -11.82 -7.54 -13.68
N ARG A 5 -12.68 -7.03 -12.81
CA ARG A 5 -13.70 -6.02 -13.11
C ARG A 5 -13.20 -4.58 -12.91
N LYS A 6 -12.04 -4.41 -12.27
CA LYS A 6 -11.46 -3.10 -11.88
C LYS A 6 -12.39 -2.30 -10.97
N GLU A 7 -13.06 -2.98 -10.04
CA GLU A 7 -14.08 -2.41 -9.15
C GLU A 7 -13.64 -2.41 -7.68
N ILE A 8 -14.01 -1.35 -6.96
CA ILE A 8 -13.84 -1.27 -5.51
C ILE A 8 -15.11 -1.82 -4.85
N LEU A 9 -14.99 -2.99 -4.21
CA LEU A 9 -16.14 -3.69 -3.60
C LEU A 9 -16.50 -3.15 -2.21
N SER A 10 -15.51 -2.70 -1.45
CA SER A 10 -15.67 -2.20 -0.09
C SER A 10 -14.55 -1.22 0.26
N LYS A 11 -14.83 -0.37 1.24
CA LYS A 11 -13.88 0.58 1.82
C LYS A 11 -14.03 0.55 3.33
N GLU A 12 -12.91 0.41 4.03
CA GLU A 12 -12.85 0.50 5.47
C GLU A 12 -11.70 1.44 5.87
N LEU A 13 -11.93 2.25 6.90
CA LEU A 13 -10.90 3.09 7.51
C LEU A 13 -10.54 2.48 8.85
N VAL A 14 -9.33 1.93 8.94
CA VAL A 14 -8.84 1.26 10.14
C VAL A 14 -7.83 2.18 10.84
N PRO A 15 -7.98 2.43 12.16
CA PRO A 15 -6.99 3.20 12.90
C PRO A 15 -5.64 2.45 12.95
N SER A 16 -4.54 3.19 12.81
CA SER A 16 -3.20 2.59 12.91
C SER A 16 -2.99 1.97 14.30
N PRO A 17 -2.41 0.77 14.41
CA PRO A 17 -2.09 0.12 15.70
C PRO A 17 -0.92 0.80 16.46
N GLY A 18 -0.53 2.02 16.08
CA GLY A 18 0.67 2.71 16.57
C GLY A 18 1.92 2.43 15.73
N HIS A 19 2.99 3.19 16.02
CA HIS A 19 4.26 3.09 15.31
C HIS A 19 5.25 2.23 16.11
N GLN A 20 5.57 1.05 15.58
CA GLN A 20 6.69 0.23 16.04
C GLN A 20 7.40 -0.33 14.80
N PRO A 21 8.76 -0.37 14.78
CA PRO A 21 9.50 -0.90 13.64
C PRO A 21 9.08 -2.34 13.32
N GLY A 22 8.63 -2.57 12.09
CA GLY A 22 8.22 -3.90 11.60
C GLY A 22 6.81 -4.36 12.00
N LEU A 23 6.10 -3.64 12.87
CA LEU A 23 4.74 -4.01 13.29
C LEU A 23 3.72 -3.90 12.16
N LEU A 24 3.71 -2.76 11.44
CA LEU A 24 2.72 -2.50 10.40
C LEU A 24 2.77 -3.52 9.26
N PRO A 25 3.95 -3.91 8.72
CA PRO A 25 4.02 -4.95 7.70
C PRO A 25 3.45 -6.29 8.13
N GLN A 26 3.79 -6.76 9.33
CA GLN A 26 3.28 -8.03 9.85
C GLN A 26 1.75 -7.97 10.09
N TRP A 27 1.30 -6.89 10.72
CA TRP A 27 -0.13 -6.70 11.01
C TRP A 27 -0.97 -6.68 9.72
N LEU A 28 -0.53 -5.99 8.66
CA LEU A 28 -1.24 -5.98 7.38
C LEU A 28 -1.22 -7.34 6.68
N ALA A 29 -0.14 -8.12 6.83
CA ALA A 29 -0.10 -9.50 6.34
C ALA A 29 -1.14 -10.39 7.04
N GLU A 30 -1.29 -10.24 8.36
CA GLU A 30 -2.32 -10.95 9.14
C GLU A 30 -3.75 -10.55 8.72
N GLN A 31 -3.95 -9.32 8.23
CA GLN A 31 -5.21 -8.87 7.65
C GLN A 31 -5.45 -9.37 6.21
N GLY A 32 -4.52 -10.15 5.63
CA GLY A 32 -4.64 -10.68 4.27
C GLY A 32 -4.42 -9.65 3.17
N VAL A 33 -3.71 -8.55 3.46
CA VAL A 33 -3.38 -7.52 2.46
C VAL A 33 -2.39 -8.08 1.44
N SER A 34 -2.65 -7.84 0.16
CA SER A 34 -1.78 -8.27 -0.96
C SER A 34 -1.01 -7.12 -1.61
N VAL A 35 -1.49 -5.89 -1.51
CA VAL A 35 -0.88 -4.70 -2.11
C VAL A 35 -0.95 -3.51 -1.14
N VAL A 36 0.17 -2.80 -0.98
CA VAL A 36 0.28 -1.56 -0.22
C VAL A 36 0.67 -0.42 -1.15
N ILE A 37 -0.07 0.68 -1.07
CA ILE A 37 0.11 1.90 -1.88
C ILE A 37 0.48 3.02 -0.91
N ALA A 38 1.64 3.65 -1.10
CA ALA A 38 2.16 4.69 -0.22
C ALA A 38 2.92 5.77 -0.97
N GLY A 39 2.94 6.99 -0.43
CA GLY A 39 3.80 8.08 -0.92
C GLY A 39 5.29 7.80 -0.67
N GLY A 40 5.63 7.19 0.46
CA GLY A 40 6.98 6.75 0.78
C GLY A 40 7.00 5.67 1.85
N MET A 41 8.11 4.93 1.93
CA MET A 41 8.30 3.85 2.89
C MET A 41 9.80 3.59 3.12
N GLY A 42 10.22 3.40 4.36
CA GLY A 42 11.61 3.01 4.65
C GLY A 42 11.96 1.61 4.15
N SER A 43 13.21 1.40 3.73
CA SER A 43 13.70 0.15 3.11
C SER A 43 13.38 -1.10 3.93
N ARG A 44 13.62 -1.06 5.25
CA ARG A 44 13.32 -2.18 6.15
C ARG A 44 11.84 -2.59 6.11
N ALA A 45 10.92 -1.63 6.02
CA ALA A 45 9.50 -1.96 5.93
C ALA A 45 9.16 -2.58 4.56
N GLN A 46 9.75 -2.05 3.47
CA GLN A 46 9.60 -2.62 2.13
C GLN A 46 10.06 -4.08 2.10
N ASP A 47 11.22 -4.39 2.69
CA ASP A 47 11.76 -5.75 2.76
C ASP A 47 10.81 -6.71 3.50
N ILE A 48 10.23 -6.27 4.62
CA ILE A 48 9.30 -7.10 5.40
C ILE A 48 8.01 -7.34 4.62
N PHE A 49 7.47 -6.33 3.93
CA PHE A 49 6.30 -6.53 3.06
C PHE A 49 6.58 -7.56 1.96
N GLN A 50 7.74 -7.45 1.29
CA GLN A 50 8.13 -8.38 0.24
C GLN A 50 8.29 -9.82 0.78
N GLN A 51 8.87 -9.99 1.96
CA GLN A 51 8.99 -11.29 2.63
C GLN A 51 7.62 -11.91 2.95
N ASN A 52 6.60 -11.08 3.20
CA ASN A 52 5.22 -11.50 3.43
C ASN A 52 4.40 -11.61 2.13
N HIS A 53 5.03 -11.60 0.95
CA HIS A 53 4.38 -11.64 -0.36
C HIS A 53 3.41 -10.47 -0.63
N ILE A 54 3.65 -9.33 0.01
CA ILE A 54 2.88 -8.10 -0.17
C ILE A 54 3.59 -7.22 -1.18
N LYS A 55 2.90 -6.86 -2.26
CA LYS A 55 3.40 -5.91 -3.25
C LYS A 55 3.39 -4.51 -2.67
N VAL A 56 4.51 -3.80 -2.79
CA VAL A 56 4.60 -2.40 -2.35
C VAL A 56 4.71 -1.49 -3.57
N ILE A 57 3.90 -0.43 -3.57
CA ILE A 57 3.94 0.66 -4.55
C ILE A 57 4.25 1.94 -3.78
N ILE A 58 5.44 2.47 -3.99
CA ILE A 58 5.95 3.67 -3.32
C ILE A 58 6.01 4.85 -4.30
N GLY A 59 6.15 6.07 -3.79
CA GLY A 59 6.21 7.29 -4.59
C GLY A 59 4.86 7.75 -5.11
N VAL A 60 3.75 7.24 -4.58
CA VAL A 60 2.41 7.52 -5.13
C VAL A 60 2.06 8.99 -4.94
N LEU A 61 1.76 9.67 -6.06
CA LEU A 61 1.48 11.11 -6.08
C LEU A 61 0.00 11.44 -5.81
N GLU A 62 -0.90 10.49 -6.04
CA GLU A 62 -2.33 10.64 -5.79
C GLU A 62 -2.62 10.55 -4.28
N SER A 63 -3.17 11.62 -3.71
CA SER A 63 -3.47 11.73 -2.29
C SER A 63 -4.85 11.21 -1.92
N ASP A 64 -5.78 11.10 -2.88
CA ASP A 64 -7.08 10.49 -2.64
C ASP A 64 -6.97 8.94 -2.72
N PRO A 65 -7.29 8.21 -1.63
CA PRO A 65 -7.12 6.77 -1.59
C PRO A 65 -8.02 6.02 -2.58
N MET A 66 -9.21 6.54 -2.88
CA MET A 66 -10.12 5.89 -3.84
C MET A 66 -9.59 6.05 -5.27
N LYS A 67 -9.11 7.25 -5.62
CA LYS A 67 -8.47 7.49 -6.92
C LYS A 67 -7.17 6.70 -7.06
N ALA A 68 -6.36 6.60 -6.00
CA ALA A 68 -5.13 5.83 -6.03
C ALA A 68 -5.40 4.34 -6.33
N VAL A 69 -6.38 3.74 -5.63
CA VAL A 69 -6.81 2.36 -5.89
C VAL A 69 -7.41 2.22 -7.29
N GLN A 70 -8.26 3.16 -7.74
CA GLN A 70 -8.84 3.10 -9.07
C GLN A 70 -7.78 3.19 -10.17
N ASN A 71 -6.81 4.09 -10.03
CA ASN A 71 -5.70 4.26 -10.96
C ASN A 71 -4.79 3.03 -10.97
N TYR A 72 -4.58 2.39 -9.81
CA TYR A 72 -3.87 1.12 -9.71
C TYR A 72 -4.57 0.02 -10.53
N LEU A 73 -5.87 -0.17 -10.30
CA LEU A 73 -6.69 -1.15 -11.04
C LEU A 73 -6.71 -0.88 -12.55
N ASN A 74 -6.62 0.38 -12.94
CA ASN A 74 -6.56 0.80 -14.34
C ASN A 74 -5.16 0.70 -14.96
N GLY A 75 -4.11 0.46 -14.17
CA GLY A 75 -2.73 0.41 -14.66
C GLY A 75 -2.15 1.79 -15.00
N ILE A 76 -2.70 2.86 -14.44
CA ILE A 76 -2.32 4.26 -14.72
C ILE A 76 -1.87 5.02 -13.45
N LEU A 77 -1.62 4.32 -12.35
CA LEU A 77 -1.19 4.95 -11.10
C LEU A 77 0.18 5.61 -11.28
N ALA A 78 0.22 6.93 -11.14
CA ALA A 78 1.44 7.70 -11.21
C ALA A 78 2.26 7.57 -9.93
N THR A 79 3.55 7.28 -10.10
CA THR A 79 4.55 7.21 -9.03
C THR A 79 5.72 8.15 -9.36
N GLY A 80 6.27 8.80 -8.35
CA GLY A 80 7.51 9.56 -8.39
C GLY A 80 8.55 8.94 -7.45
N ASP A 81 9.43 9.78 -6.91
CA ASP A 81 10.50 9.36 -6.00
C ASP A 81 9.92 8.90 -4.65
N ASN A 82 10.65 7.98 -3.99
CA ASN A 82 10.34 7.60 -2.61
C ASN A 82 10.64 8.77 -1.67
N ILE A 83 9.62 9.29 -0.99
CA ILE A 83 9.79 10.42 -0.06
C ILE A 83 10.42 10.00 1.30
N CYS A 84 10.80 8.73 1.46
CA CYS A 84 11.35 8.18 2.71
C CYS A 84 12.65 7.42 2.48
N ASP A 85 13.78 8.14 2.46
CA ASP A 85 15.13 7.57 2.33
C ASP A 85 15.95 7.65 3.63
N HIS A 86 15.27 7.68 4.79
CA HIS A 86 15.91 7.80 6.11
C HIS A 86 16.08 6.44 6.80
#